data_AF-A0A7S3ARV4-F1
#
_entry.id   AF-A0A7S3ARV4-F1
#
_cell.length_a   1.000
_cell.length_b   1.000
_cell.length_c   1.000
_cell.angle_alpha   90.00
_cell.angle_beta   90.00
_cell.angle_gamma   90.00
#
_symmetry.space_group_name_H-M   'P 1'
#
loop_
_entity.id
_entity.type
_entity.pdbx_description
1 polymer ?
#
loop_
_entity_poly.entity_id
_entity_poly.type
_entity_poly.pdbx_seq_one_letter_code
_entity_poly.pdbx_strand_id
1 'polypeptide(L)'
;MAALPPADTLSALEALISDTHDPIYPIHRTPTNWDPYQTLNSVSFDVAAQRISVWGEVSPMSAPKPVLQIDWRTLGIEPTDGCRILVVATEEGGKEDRSGLAELSRERSQPQPPPLPRLQLDASRVSIGGISSGADFAANYLLAHSSTTLGAAIWAGNAPRCYTTRAAGDALVPCSKIPQGVTVAGCPNGVDINQAPCDASVRPCPEGFGLPVSKCQGCDAWSSEWIKVQNMSELQSVARHRAVQGKIDEPSRGLPGRRVFLYRGGLDECYKVGSVDHTASFFGGFGAAVHFVNSTIPSLHAIPTMSTGTPCGLEGNYTEAWPHALEACGYDGAANALAHIYGKPTGTRSAFDPTLLRYFDQRDFDGPEVGLDPRGGFVYVPRVCEAASSIKTGACGLHVFIHGCGQGAVAGPSGRAYSFNDTYARRAGFNEWAEAHRLVLLYPQLNFGDRAKGDAQAGMCWDQVGQSGDDFSDKSGRQLSSVWAMVQRLLSASD
;
A
#
# COMPACT_ATOMS: atom_id res chain seq x y z
N MET A 1 21.44 -58.49 34.51
CA MET A 1 20.05 -58.21 34.14
C MET A 1 19.47 -57.25 35.17
N ALA A 2 18.72 -56.24 34.68
CA ALA A 2 17.98 -55.21 35.41
C ALA A 2 18.84 -54.13 36.12
N ALA A 3 18.52 -52.83 36.11
CA ALA A 3 17.29 -52.12 35.76
C ALA A 3 17.60 -50.70 35.22
N LEU A 4 16.70 -50.14 34.40
CA LEU A 4 16.71 -48.73 34.00
C LEU A 4 16.28 -47.82 35.17
N PRO A 5 16.92 -46.65 35.38
CA PRO A 5 16.32 -45.50 36.06
C PRO A 5 15.71 -44.51 35.04
N PRO A 6 14.87 -43.56 35.51
CA PRO A 6 13.74 -43.01 34.76
C PRO A 6 14.11 -41.89 33.79
N ALA A 7 13.18 -41.66 32.86
CA ALA A 7 13.17 -40.55 31.92
C ALA A 7 13.28 -39.19 32.64
N ASP A 8 14.39 -38.51 32.43
CA ASP A 8 14.46 -37.05 32.49
C ASP A 8 14.53 -36.55 31.03
N THR A 9 13.36 -36.56 30.39
CA THR A 9 13.11 -35.95 29.07
C THR A 9 13.23 -34.43 29.21
N LEU A 10 14.24 -33.83 28.58
CA LEU A 10 14.36 -32.38 28.40
C LEU A 10 15.14 -32.08 27.11
N SER A 11 14.39 -32.14 26.02
CA SER A 11 14.47 -31.38 24.77
C SER A 11 15.66 -30.45 24.50
N ALA A 12 16.27 -30.63 23.33
CA ALA A 12 17.28 -29.74 22.77
C ALA A 12 16.64 -28.43 22.24
N LEU A 13 17.24 -27.29 22.58
CA LEU A 13 16.96 -26.01 21.92
C LEU A 13 17.87 -25.89 20.69
N GLU A 14 17.30 -25.59 19.53
CA GLU A 14 18.07 -25.36 18.29
C GLU A 14 17.89 -23.90 17.85
N ALA A 15 19.00 -23.17 17.73
CA ALA A 15 19.02 -21.83 17.17
C ALA A 15 19.43 -21.91 15.70
N LEU A 16 18.56 -21.45 14.78
CA LEU A 16 18.85 -21.38 13.36
C LEU A 16 19.14 -19.93 12.97
N ILE A 17 20.32 -19.69 12.39
CA ILE A 17 20.75 -18.36 11.94
C ILE A 17 20.91 -18.45 10.43
N SER A 18 20.06 -17.71 9.71
CA SER A 18 20.08 -17.64 8.25
C SER A 18 20.55 -16.25 7.84
N ASP A 19 21.78 -16.17 7.34
CA ASP A 19 22.20 -15.11 6.42
C ASP A 19 21.94 -15.68 5.03
N THR A 20 21.16 -15.00 4.19
CA THR A 20 20.77 -15.55 2.89
C THR A 20 21.98 -15.60 1.97
N HIS A 21 22.80 -16.67 2.05
CA HIS A 21 23.65 -17.36 1.06
C HIS A 21 24.65 -18.28 1.86
N ASP A 22 24.50 -19.61 1.77
CA ASP A 22 25.32 -20.74 2.34
C ASP A 22 24.96 -21.37 3.73
N PRO A 23 25.40 -22.63 4.05
CA PRO A 23 24.54 -23.67 4.63
C PRO A 23 24.36 -23.65 6.16
N ILE A 24 23.26 -24.28 6.57
CA ILE A 24 22.73 -24.48 7.93
C ILE A 24 23.69 -25.29 8.81
N TYR A 25 24.08 -24.75 9.98
CA TYR A 25 24.78 -25.49 11.03
C TYR A 25 23.93 -25.54 12.32
N PRO A 26 23.50 -26.73 12.81
CA PRO A 26 22.84 -26.86 14.10
C PRO A 26 23.85 -26.77 15.25
N ILE A 27 23.52 -26.02 16.32
CA ILE A 27 24.32 -25.95 17.56
C ILE A 27 23.45 -26.46 18.71
N HIS A 28 23.84 -27.57 19.34
CA HIS A 28 23.14 -28.14 20.49
C HIS A 28 23.79 -27.70 21.81
N ARG A 29 23.11 -26.85 22.60
CA ARG A 29 23.38 -26.69 24.04
C ARG A 29 22.09 -26.47 24.83
N THR A 30 21.86 -27.32 25.81
CA THR A 30 20.70 -27.28 26.72
C THR A 30 21.04 -26.55 28.04
N PRO A 31 20.15 -25.68 28.56
CA PRO A 31 20.16 -25.25 29.95
C PRO A 31 19.42 -26.26 30.84
N THR A 32 19.90 -26.49 32.05
CA THR A 32 19.43 -27.56 32.96
C THR A 32 18.10 -27.28 33.69
N ASN A 33 17.44 -26.14 33.50
CA ASN A 33 16.27 -25.71 34.30
C ASN A 33 15.13 -25.09 33.46
N TRP A 34 14.67 -25.76 32.39
CA TRP A 34 13.54 -25.27 31.59
C TRP A 34 12.22 -25.97 31.96
N ASP A 35 11.13 -25.19 32.08
CA ASP A 35 9.75 -25.67 32.22
C ASP A 35 9.11 -25.80 30.82
N PRO A 36 8.80 -27.02 30.35
CA PRO A 36 8.31 -27.27 28.99
C PRO A 36 6.91 -26.70 28.70
N TYR A 37 6.18 -26.22 29.72
CA TYR A 37 4.82 -25.70 29.54
C TYR A 37 4.74 -24.17 29.33
N GLN A 38 5.86 -23.45 29.30
CA GLN A 38 5.88 -22.00 29.07
C GLN A 38 5.84 -21.63 27.58
N THR A 39 4.84 -20.84 27.18
CA THR A 39 4.73 -20.24 25.84
C THR A 39 5.81 -19.16 25.63
N LEU A 40 6.60 -19.31 24.56
CA LEU A 40 7.61 -18.34 24.14
C LEU A 40 6.93 -17.25 23.32
N ASN A 41 6.97 -16.00 23.81
CA ASN A 41 6.23 -14.91 23.19
C ASN A 41 7.13 -13.83 22.58
N SER A 42 8.38 -13.70 23.04
CA SER A 42 9.33 -12.74 22.44
C SER A 42 10.80 -13.08 22.73
N VAL A 43 11.69 -12.59 21.88
CA VAL A 43 13.15 -12.64 22.07
C VAL A 43 13.68 -11.23 21.88
N SER A 44 14.60 -10.80 22.74
CA SER A 44 15.20 -9.47 22.71
C SER A 44 16.72 -9.53 22.72
N PHE A 45 17.35 -8.54 22.10
CA PHE A 45 18.81 -8.42 22.01
C PHE A 45 19.33 -7.25 22.82
N ASP A 46 20.32 -7.51 23.68
CA ASP A 46 21.12 -6.47 24.31
C ASP A 46 22.53 -6.51 23.71
N VAL A 47 22.76 -5.66 22.71
CA VAL A 47 24.03 -5.58 22.00
C VAL A 47 25.15 -5.03 22.90
N ALA A 48 24.81 -4.14 23.83
CA ALA A 48 25.79 -3.53 24.74
C ALA A 48 26.23 -4.53 25.81
N ALA A 49 25.30 -5.32 26.36
CA ALA A 49 25.57 -6.37 27.33
C ALA A 49 25.94 -7.72 26.71
N GLN A 50 25.96 -7.81 25.38
CA GLN A 50 26.30 -9.00 24.62
C GLN A 50 25.39 -10.20 24.91
N ARG A 51 24.08 -9.96 25.05
CA ARG A 51 23.11 -10.95 25.50
C ARG A 51 21.91 -11.09 24.58
N ILE A 52 21.45 -12.32 24.42
CA ILE A 52 20.13 -12.68 23.90
C ILE A 52 19.27 -13.06 25.09
N SER A 53 18.09 -12.46 25.22
CA SER A 53 17.12 -12.83 26.26
C SER A 53 15.86 -13.38 25.61
N VAL A 54 15.45 -14.58 26.02
CA VAL A 54 14.21 -15.22 25.58
C VAL A 54 13.18 -15.05 26.69
N TRP A 55 11.99 -14.58 26.33
CA TRP A 55 10.91 -14.29 27.26
C TRP A 55 9.74 -15.23 27.02
N GLY A 56 9.21 -15.79 28.12
CA GLY A 56 7.97 -16.55 28.13
C GLY A 56 6.87 -15.77 28.83
N GLU A 57 5.64 -16.28 28.74
CA GLU A 57 4.50 -15.77 29.50
C GLU A 57 4.76 -15.90 31.01
N VAL A 58 4.86 -14.76 31.71
CA VAL A 58 5.08 -14.73 33.16
C VAL A 58 3.74 -14.49 33.87
N SER A 59 3.47 -15.28 34.92
CA SER A 59 2.31 -15.08 35.79
C SER A 59 2.27 -13.64 36.36
N PRO A 60 1.09 -13.00 36.56
CA PRO A 60 0.96 -11.54 36.74
C PRO A 60 1.58 -10.95 38.02
N MET A 61 2.20 -11.76 38.88
CA MET A 61 2.60 -11.37 40.23
C MET A 61 4.10 -11.14 40.42
N SER A 62 4.92 -11.16 39.37
CA SER A 62 6.37 -10.88 39.49
C SER A 62 6.91 -10.05 38.33
N ALA A 63 7.92 -9.21 38.61
CA ALA A 63 8.62 -8.44 37.59
C ALA A 63 9.13 -9.36 36.46
N PRO A 64 8.99 -8.97 35.19
CA PRO A 64 9.36 -9.84 34.08
C PRO A 64 10.85 -10.17 34.15
N LYS A 65 11.17 -11.47 34.26
CA LYS A 65 12.53 -11.99 34.15
C LYS A 65 12.63 -12.85 32.89
N PRO A 66 13.75 -12.77 32.15
CA PRO A 66 13.94 -13.61 30.98
C PRO A 66 14.06 -15.08 31.39
N VAL A 67 13.43 -15.96 30.62
CA VAL A 67 13.41 -17.40 30.86
C VAL A 67 14.75 -18.03 30.45
N LEU A 68 15.43 -17.43 29.48
CA LEU A 68 16.78 -17.81 29.07
C LEU A 68 17.62 -16.59 28.73
N GLN A 69 18.89 -16.60 29.13
CA GLN A 69 19.90 -15.62 28.71
C GLN A 69 21.11 -16.34 28.11
N ILE A 70 21.50 -15.93 26.90
CA ILE A 70 22.62 -16.49 26.16
C ILE A 70 23.62 -15.38 25.86
N ASP A 71 24.91 -15.61 26.14
CA ASP A 71 25.99 -14.77 25.62
C ASP A 71 26.26 -15.16 24.16
N TRP A 72 25.97 -14.27 23.21
CA TRP A 72 26.04 -14.61 21.79
C TRP A 72 27.47 -14.85 21.29
N ARG A 73 28.51 -14.40 22.00
CA ARG A 73 29.91 -14.72 21.65
C ARG A 73 30.21 -16.19 21.81
N THR A 74 29.54 -16.86 22.75
CA THR A 74 29.70 -18.31 22.95
C THR A 74 29.18 -19.15 21.77
N LEU A 75 28.38 -18.53 20.91
CA LEU A 75 27.86 -19.13 19.67
C LEU A 75 28.80 -18.89 18.48
N GLY A 76 29.89 -18.12 18.64
CA GLY A 76 30.89 -17.88 17.59
C GLY A 76 30.42 -17.00 16.43
N ILE A 77 29.36 -16.22 16.62
CA ILE A 77 28.75 -15.35 15.60
C ILE A 77 29.05 -13.89 15.93
N GLU A 78 29.24 -13.03 14.93
CA GLU A 78 29.16 -11.57 15.09
C GLU A 78 27.92 -11.05 14.35
N PRO A 79 26.84 -10.66 15.04
CA PRO A 79 25.62 -10.21 14.39
C PRO A 79 25.85 -8.87 13.68
N THR A 80 25.69 -8.87 12.37
CA THR A 80 25.65 -7.68 11.50
C THR A 80 24.22 -7.13 11.42
N ASP A 81 24.08 -5.86 11.01
CA ASP A 81 22.75 -5.23 10.82
C ASP A 81 21.96 -6.04 9.76
N GLY A 82 20.78 -6.57 10.12
CA GLY A 82 19.93 -7.39 9.25
C GLY A 82 19.88 -8.89 9.57
N CYS A 83 20.67 -9.39 10.53
CA CYS A 83 20.57 -10.78 10.96
C CYS A 83 19.19 -11.11 11.57
N ARG A 84 18.59 -12.22 11.14
CA ARG A 84 17.40 -12.82 11.78
C ARG A 84 17.80 -14.08 12.51
N ILE A 85 17.36 -14.21 13.76
CA ILE A 85 17.60 -15.41 14.56
C ILE A 85 16.25 -16.07 14.82
N LEU A 86 16.07 -17.26 14.26
CA LEU A 86 14.92 -18.08 14.53
C LEU A 86 15.24 -18.95 15.75
N VAL A 87 14.43 -18.82 16.80
CA VAL A 87 14.51 -19.70 17.97
C VAL A 87 13.43 -20.75 17.84
N VAL A 88 13.84 -22.01 17.76
CA VAL A 88 12.95 -23.16 17.65
C VAL A 88 13.06 -23.99 18.93
N ALA A 89 11.92 -24.17 19.62
CA ALA A 89 11.82 -25.07 20.76
C ALA A 89 11.14 -26.36 20.29
N THR A 90 11.83 -27.50 20.42
CA THR A 90 11.30 -28.82 20.02
C THR A 90 11.09 -29.72 21.22
N GLU A 91 9.98 -30.45 21.27
CA GLU A 91 9.83 -31.56 22.23
C GLU A 91 10.54 -32.83 21.75
N GLU A 92 11.16 -33.60 22.67
CA GLU A 92 11.78 -34.89 22.33
C GLU A 92 10.76 -35.80 21.62
N GLY A 93 11.09 -36.21 20.39
CA GLY A 93 10.21 -37.02 19.54
C GLY A 93 9.54 -36.26 18.39
N GLY A 94 9.79 -34.95 18.23
CA GLY A 94 9.56 -34.22 16.97
C GLY A 94 8.09 -34.00 16.58
N LYS A 95 7.16 -33.99 17.55
CA LYS A 95 5.72 -33.91 17.26
C LYS A 95 5.07 -32.55 17.46
N GLU A 96 5.68 -31.62 18.18
CA GLU A 96 5.27 -30.21 18.20
C GLU A 96 6.46 -29.30 17.97
N ASP A 97 6.31 -28.40 17.00
CA ASP A 97 7.26 -27.36 16.63
C ASP A 97 6.62 -26.00 16.97
N ARG A 98 7.21 -25.28 17.92
CA ARG A 98 6.78 -23.92 18.30
C ARG A 98 7.91 -22.95 17.98
N SER A 99 7.72 -22.19 16.91
CA SER A 99 8.71 -21.25 16.40
C SER A 99 8.37 -19.82 16.80
N GLY A 100 9.32 -19.14 17.43
CA GLY A 100 9.27 -17.70 17.67
C GLY A 100 10.29 -17.00 16.76
N LEU A 101 9.82 -16.07 15.93
CA LEU A 101 10.68 -15.23 15.08
C LEU A 101 11.01 -13.93 15.82
N ALA A 102 12.30 -13.64 15.98
CA ALA A 102 12.75 -12.32 16.39
C ALA A 102 13.89 -11.83 15.50
N GLU A 103 13.76 -10.59 15.07
CA GLU A 103 14.76 -9.90 14.24
C GLU A 103 15.69 -9.11 15.17
N LEU A 104 17.01 -9.17 14.93
CA LEU A 104 17.96 -8.26 15.56
C LEU A 104 17.68 -6.84 15.03
N SER A 105 16.73 -6.16 15.65
CA SER A 105 16.63 -4.72 15.53
C SER A 105 17.50 -4.14 16.63
N ARG A 106 18.70 -3.66 16.27
CA ARG A 106 19.24 -2.53 17.03
C ARG A 106 18.13 -1.49 17.00
N GLU A 107 17.62 -1.07 18.16
CA GLU A 107 17.10 0.29 18.29
C GLU A 107 18.29 1.26 18.11
N ARG A 108 18.95 1.23 16.95
CA ARG A 108 19.39 2.47 16.34
C ARG A 108 18.08 3.17 16.06
N SER A 109 17.88 4.34 16.66
CA SER A 109 17.06 5.37 16.03
C SER A 109 17.34 5.28 14.53
N GLN A 110 16.40 4.76 13.73
CA GLN A 110 16.62 4.70 12.28
C GLN A 110 17.03 6.12 11.89
N PRO A 111 18.14 6.30 11.15
CA PRO A 111 18.51 7.63 10.69
C PRO A 111 17.26 8.19 10.04
N GLN A 112 16.76 9.28 10.62
CA GLN A 112 15.52 9.89 10.16
C GLN A 112 15.66 10.11 8.66
N PRO A 113 14.70 9.65 7.84
CA PRO A 113 14.80 9.80 6.40
C PRO A 113 15.01 11.30 6.09
N PRO A 114 15.80 11.64 5.06
CA PRO A 114 16.03 13.04 4.72
C PRO A 114 14.72 13.70 4.29
N PRO A 115 14.58 15.03 4.42
CA PRO A 115 13.39 15.72 3.91
C PRO A 115 13.22 15.48 2.41
N LEU A 116 11.97 15.48 1.93
CA LEU A 116 11.69 15.43 0.50
C LEU A 116 12.42 16.58 -0.22
N PRO A 117 13.24 16.28 -1.24
CA PRO A 117 14.05 17.30 -1.90
C PRO A 117 13.17 18.29 -2.66
N ARG A 118 13.76 19.45 -2.93
CA ARG A 118 13.23 20.47 -3.84
C ARG A 118 13.96 20.32 -5.17
N LEU A 119 13.24 20.22 -6.28
CA LEU A 119 13.79 19.93 -7.60
C LEU A 119 13.27 20.95 -8.63
N GLN A 120 14.09 21.25 -9.65
CA GLN A 120 13.66 22.09 -10.77
C GLN A 120 12.96 21.22 -11.83
N LEU A 121 11.69 20.90 -11.60
CA LEU A 121 10.89 20.07 -12.50
C LEU A 121 9.97 20.90 -13.40
N ASP A 122 9.63 20.36 -14.56
CA ASP A 122 8.62 20.92 -15.46
C ASP A 122 7.22 20.65 -14.88
N ALA A 123 6.62 21.70 -14.30
CA ALA A 123 5.29 21.64 -13.72
C ALA A 123 4.19 21.29 -14.73
N SER A 124 4.42 21.45 -16.04
CA SER A 124 3.48 21.01 -17.08
C SER A 124 3.51 19.50 -17.33
N ARG A 125 4.51 18.81 -16.78
CA ARG A 125 4.76 17.37 -16.93
C ARG A 125 4.54 16.57 -15.65
N VAL A 126 3.62 17.03 -14.80
CA VAL A 126 3.16 16.31 -13.61
C VAL A 126 2.05 15.34 -13.99
N SER A 127 2.16 14.06 -13.62
CA SER A 127 1.07 13.10 -13.72
C SER A 127 0.97 12.25 -12.45
N ILE A 128 -0.12 11.50 -12.32
CA ILE A 128 -0.34 10.59 -11.20
C ILE A 128 -0.73 9.20 -11.72
N GLY A 129 -0.49 8.17 -10.95
CA GLY A 129 -1.07 6.86 -11.22
C GLY A 129 -1.24 6.06 -9.95
N GLY A 130 -1.94 4.95 -10.04
CA GLY A 130 -2.10 4.03 -8.92
C GLY A 130 -2.96 2.83 -9.25
N ILE A 131 -2.92 1.84 -8.38
CA ILE A 131 -3.72 0.62 -8.45
C ILE A 131 -4.74 0.56 -7.32
N SER A 132 -5.92 -0.02 -7.57
CA SER A 132 -6.92 -0.27 -6.52
C SER A 132 -7.35 1.02 -5.81
N SER A 133 -7.31 1.08 -4.48
CA SER A 133 -7.46 2.32 -3.70
C SER A 133 -6.59 3.47 -4.19
N GLY A 134 -5.35 3.20 -4.59
CA GLY A 134 -4.46 4.20 -5.16
C GLY A 134 -4.89 4.67 -6.55
N ALA A 135 -5.58 3.82 -7.33
CA ALA A 135 -6.17 4.18 -8.61
C ALA A 135 -7.39 5.10 -8.43
N ASP A 136 -8.25 4.78 -7.45
CA ASP A 136 -9.39 5.61 -7.06
C ASP A 136 -8.91 6.99 -6.57
N PHE A 137 -7.87 7.01 -5.74
CA PHE A 137 -7.21 8.24 -5.30
C PHE A 137 -6.65 9.03 -6.49
N ALA A 138 -5.92 8.37 -7.40
CA ALA A 138 -5.35 9.02 -8.59
C ALA A 138 -6.44 9.62 -9.49
N ALA A 139 -7.59 8.96 -9.63
CA ALA A 139 -8.74 9.48 -10.36
C ALA A 139 -9.32 10.74 -9.68
N ASN A 140 -9.51 10.72 -8.35
CA ASN A 140 -9.96 11.87 -7.59
C ASN A 140 -8.95 13.04 -7.69
N TYR A 141 -7.66 12.76 -7.57
CA TYR A 141 -6.59 13.75 -7.70
C TYR A 141 -6.56 14.40 -9.08
N LEU A 142 -6.64 13.61 -10.17
CA LEU A 142 -6.68 14.16 -11.53
C LEU A 142 -7.88 15.09 -11.71
N LEU A 143 -9.05 14.73 -11.19
CA LEU A 143 -10.23 15.58 -11.25
C LEU A 143 -10.01 16.89 -10.45
N ALA A 144 -9.54 16.76 -9.21
CA ALA A 144 -9.32 17.89 -8.31
C ALA A 144 -8.28 18.90 -8.83
N HIS A 145 -7.19 18.41 -9.42
CA HIS A 145 -6.04 19.18 -9.90
C HIS A 145 -5.86 19.10 -11.42
N SER A 146 -6.95 19.03 -12.18
CA SER A 146 -6.91 18.85 -13.65
C SER A 146 -6.21 19.99 -14.40
N SER A 147 -6.14 21.19 -13.82
CA SER A 147 -5.44 22.35 -14.40
C SER A 147 -3.91 22.21 -14.40
N THR A 148 -3.35 21.45 -13.45
CA THR A 148 -1.90 21.28 -13.26
C THR A 148 -1.42 19.86 -13.50
N THR A 149 -2.33 18.92 -13.74
CA THR A 149 -2.00 17.50 -13.95
C THR A 149 -2.12 17.14 -15.43
N LEU A 150 -1.06 16.61 -16.02
CA LEU A 150 -0.97 16.24 -17.45
C LEU A 150 -1.88 15.05 -17.81
N GLY A 151 -2.01 14.11 -16.89
CA GLY A 151 -2.72 12.86 -17.11
C GLY A 151 -2.67 11.94 -15.90
N ALA A 152 -3.37 10.81 -16.00
CA ALA A 152 -3.34 9.77 -14.99
C ALA A 152 -3.27 8.37 -15.57
N ALA A 153 -2.69 7.44 -14.81
CA ALA A 153 -2.72 6.02 -15.10
C ALA A 153 -3.43 5.26 -13.98
N ILE A 154 -4.55 4.62 -14.29
CA ILE A 154 -5.50 4.07 -13.32
C ILE A 154 -5.62 2.57 -13.61
N TRP A 155 -5.06 1.75 -12.73
CA TRP A 155 -5.14 0.28 -12.81
C TRP A 155 -6.20 -0.21 -11.84
N ALA A 156 -7.29 -0.79 -12.35
CA ALA A 156 -8.41 -1.26 -11.55
C ALA A 156 -8.89 -0.16 -10.56
N GLY A 157 -9.43 0.93 -11.13
CA GLY A 157 -9.91 2.10 -10.39
C GLY A 157 -11.24 2.62 -10.92
N ASN A 158 -12.04 3.18 -10.02
CA ASN A 158 -13.38 3.70 -10.21
C ASN A 158 -13.39 5.20 -10.55
N ALA A 159 -14.51 5.63 -11.11
CA ALA A 159 -14.78 7.04 -11.35
C ALA A 159 -14.74 7.83 -10.03
N PRO A 160 -14.30 9.11 -10.06
CA PRO A 160 -14.29 9.96 -8.88
C PRO A 160 -15.64 9.98 -8.15
N ARG A 161 -15.60 9.86 -6.83
CA ARG A 161 -16.77 9.79 -5.94
C ARG A 161 -17.81 8.70 -6.27
N CYS A 162 -17.44 7.64 -7.00
CA CYS A 162 -18.38 6.57 -7.31
C CYS A 162 -19.02 6.01 -6.03
N TYR A 163 -18.22 5.70 -5.00
CA TYR A 163 -18.70 5.11 -3.75
C TYR A 163 -19.59 6.01 -2.88
N THR A 164 -19.69 7.31 -3.19
CA THR A 164 -20.39 8.28 -2.32
C THR A 164 -21.46 9.09 -3.07
N THR A 165 -21.58 8.90 -4.38
CA THR A 165 -22.62 9.56 -5.18
C THR A 165 -23.82 8.65 -5.28
N ARG A 166 -24.99 9.20 -4.92
CA ARG A 166 -26.27 8.50 -4.95
C ARG A 166 -27.10 9.00 -6.12
N ALA A 167 -27.63 8.07 -6.92
CA ALA A 167 -28.62 8.31 -7.95
C ALA A 167 -30.06 8.05 -7.51
N ALA A 168 -31.01 8.74 -8.15
CA ALA A 168 -32.43 8.47 -7.95
C ALA A 168 -32.77 7.04 -8.41
N GLY A 169 -33.31 6.22 -7.49
CA GLY A 169 -33.63 4.81 -7.76
C GLY A 169 -32.52 3.81 -7.38
N ASP A 170 -31.44 4.27 -6.73
CA ASP A 170 -30.41 3.37 -6.21
C ASP A 170 -30.96 2.39 -5.16
N ALA A 171 -30.71 1.09 -5.38
CA ALA A 171 -30.86 0.07 -4.36
C ALA A 171 -29.81 0.28 -3.28
N LEU A 172 -30.24 0.41 -2.03
CA LEU A 172 -29.38 0.66 -0.89
C LEU A 172 -28.92 -0.67 -0.30
N VAL A 173 -27.63 -0.80 0.00
CA VAL A 173 -27.15 -1.86 0.90
C VAL A 173 -27.65 -1.50 2.31
N PRO A 174 -28.50 -2.33 2.95
CA PRO A 174 -28.95 -2.07 4.31
C PRO A 174 -27.73 -1.97 5.24
N CYS A 175 -27.73 -1.03 6.19
CA CYS A 175 -26.61 -0.89 7.15
C CYS A 175 -26.27 -2.20 7.88
N SER A 176 -27.25 -3.08 8.08
CA SER A 176 -27.07 -4.42 8.66
C SER A 176 -26.24 -5.39 7.80
N LYS A 177 -25.99 -5.06 6.53
CA LYS A 177 -25.16 -5.83 5.59
C LYS A 177 -23.80 -5.18 5.30
N ILE A 178 -23.51 -4.02 5.88
CA ILE A 178 -22.20 -3.37 5.78
C ILE A 178 -21.29 -4.00 6.85
N PRO A 179 -20.09 -4.52 6.51
CA PRO A 179 -19.15 -5.06 7.50
C PRO A 179 -18.83 -4.03 8.59
N GLN A 180 -18.63 -4.48 9.82
CA GLN A 180 -18.15 -3.61 10.90
C GLN A 180 -16.83 -2.94 10.49
N GLY A 181 -16.70 -1.62 10.70
CA GLY A 181 -15.50 -0.85 10.34
C GLY A 181 -15.49 -0.11 8.99
N VAL A 182 -16.61 0.01 8.26
CA VAL A 182 -16.70 0.91 7.09
C VAL A 182 -17.29 2.26 7.48
N THR A 183 -16.47 3.32 7.54
CA THR A 183 -16.94 4.70 7.69
C THR A 183 -17.27 5.29 6.31
N VAL A 184 -18.45 5.89 6.19
CA VAL A 184 -19.00 6.38 4.91
C VAL A 184 -19.37 7.85 5.03
N ALA A 185 -18.90 8.66 4.09
CA ALA A 185 -19.30 10.05 3.96
C ALA A 185 -20.83 10.18 3.76
N GLY A 186 -21.51 10.95 4.63
CA GLY A 186 -22.94 11.26 4.51
C GLY A 186 -23.91 10.58 5.49
N CYS A 187 -23.48 9.74 6.45
CA CYS A 187 -24.33 9.40 7.60
C CYS A 187 -24.21 10.49 8.68
N PRO A 188 -25.32 10.95 9.29
CA PRO A 188 -25.26 11.97 10.35
C PRO A 188 -24.41 11.47 11.52
N ASN A 189 -23.53 12.34 12.04
CA ASN A 189 -22.69 12.15 13.24
C ASN A 189 -21.42 11.28 13.13
N GLY A 190 -20.92 10.94 11.93
CA GLY A 190 -19.63 10.25 11.82
C GLY A 190 -19.60 8.95 12.64
N VAL A 191 -20.73 8.24 12.65
CA VAL A 191 -20.93 7.05 13.47
C VAL A 191 -19.89 6.00 13.07
N ASP A 192 -18.97 5.75 13.99
CA ASP A 192 -18.16 4.55 14.01
C ASP A 192 -19.11 3.37 14.26
N ILE A 193 -19.36 2.59 13.21
CA ILE A 193 -20.21 1.39 13.29
C ILE A 193 -19.63 0.29 14.20
N ASN A 194 -18.48 0.53 14.83
CA ASN A 194 -17.93 -0.32 15.88
C ASN A 194 -18.47 0.00 17.29
N GLN A 195 -19.08 1.17 17.53
CA GLN A 195 -19.59 1.54 18.87
C GLN A 195 -21.10 1.34 19.06
N ALA A 196 -21.86 1.18 17.98
CA ALA A 196 -23.23 0.70 18.05
C ALA A 196 -23.23 -0.75 17.52
N PRO A 197 -23.55 -1.77 18.35
CA PRO A 197 -23.93 -3.04 17.76
C PRO A 197 -25.03 -2.75 16.75
N CYS A 198 -25.00 -3.40 15.59
CA CYS A 198 -26.11 -3.40 14.64
C CYS A 198 -27.33 -4.07 15.29
N ASP A 199 -27.90 -3.42 16.30
CA ASP A 199 -29.21 -3.70 16.83
C ASP A 199 -30.19 -3.23 15.77
N ALA A 200 -30.96 -4.18 15.22
CA ALA A 200 -31.99 -3.92 14.22
C ALA A 200 -33.06 -2.90 14.70
N SER A 201 -33.08 -2.55 15.99
CA SER A 201 -33.97 -1.54 16.58
C SER A 201 -33.42 -0.11 16.54
N VAL A 202 -32.12 0.10 16.34
CA VAL A 202 -31.49 1.43 16.29
C VAL A 202 -30.90 1.67 14.90
N ARG A 203 -31.66 2.33 14.02
CA ARG A 203 -31.23 2.70 12.65
C ARG A 203 -30.14 3.79 12.75
N PRO A 204 -28.85 3.52 12.46
CA PRO A 204 -27.78 4.52 12.61
C PRO A 204 -27.73 5.51 11.44
N CYS A 205 -28.30 5.14 10.28
CA CYS A 205 -28.48 6.03 9.15
C CYS A 205 -29.99 6.14 8.81
N PRO A 206 -30.50 7.30 8.36
CA PRO A 206 -31.91 7.46 8.01
C PRO A 206 -32.33 6.47 6.92
N GLU A 207 -33.60 6.10 6.89
CA GLU A 207 -34.18 5.28 5.82
C GLU A 207 -33.93 5.97 4.47
N GLY A 208 -33.14 5.35 3.58
CA GLY A 208 -32.63 6.02 2.38
C GLY A 208 -31.11 6.19 2.29
N PHE A 209 -30.36 5.84 3.34
CA PHE A 209 -28.89 5.94 3.40
C PHE A 209 -28.26 4.55 3.42
N GLY A 210 -27.50 4.23 2.37
CA GLY A 210 -26.73 3.00 2.19
C GLY A 210 -25.62 3.25 1.18
N LEU A 211 -24.58 2.41 1.19
CA LEU A 211 -23.44 2.54 0.29
C LEU A 211 -23.80 2.11 -1.14
N PRO A 212 -23.47 2.91 -2.19
CA PRO A 212 -23.48 2.50 -3.60
C PRO A 212 -22.46 1.41 -3.98
N VAL A 213 -21.73 0.82 -3.01
CA VAL A 213 -20.55 -0.06 -3.23
C VAL A 213 -20.78 -1.17 -4.26
N SER A 214 -21.98 -1.75 -4.29
CA SER A 214 -22.35 -2.82 -5.25
C SER A 214 -22.34 -2.39 -6.72
N LYS A 215 -22.36 -1.08 -7.01
CA LYS A 215 -22.40 -0.53 -8.38
C LYS A 215 -21.08 0.07 -8.87
N CYS A 216 -20.10 0.25 -8.01
CA CYS A 216 -18.82 0.85 -8.39
C CYS A 216 -17.81 -0.23 -8.72
N GLN A 217 -17.41 -0.97 -7.70
CA GLN A 217 -16.35 -1.97 -7.80
C GLN A 217 -16.90 -3.37 -8.13
N GLY A 218 -18.13 -3.66 -7.68
CA GLY A 218 -18.74 -4.99 -7.79
C GLY A 218 -18.09 -6.05 -6.89
N CYS A 219 -17.25 -5.65 -5.92
CA CYS A 219 -16.31 -6.50 -5.18
C CYS A 219 -16.93 -7.37 -4.06
N ASP A 220 -18.21 -7.71 -4.14
CA ASP A 220 -18.88 -8.49 -3.10
C ASP A 220 -19.30 -9.89 -3.55
N ALA A 221 -19.05 -10.87 -2.67
CA ALA A 221 -19.75 -12.15 -2.60
C ALA A 221 -21.27 -12.00 -2.33
N TRP A 222 -21.77 -10.76 -2.26
CA TRP A 222 -23.10 -10.36 -1.83
C TRP A 222 -23.98 -9.83 -2.97
N SER A 223 -23.44 -9.65 -4.17
CA SER A 223 -24.21 -9.34 -5.38
C SER A 223 -23.83 -10.29 -6.53
N SER A 224 -24.77 -11.18 -6.87
CA SER A 224 -24.74 -11.96 -8.12
C SER A 224 -25.22 -11.15 -9.32
N GLU A 225 -25.61 -9.89 -9.11
CA GLU A 225 -25.98 -8.97 -10.17
C GLU A 225 -24.73 -8.26 -10.70
N TRP A 226 -24.56 -8.29 -12.02
CA TRP A 226 -23.63 -7.47 -12.77
C TRP A 226 -23.68 -6.01 -12.30
N ILE A 227 -22.53 -5.32 -12.31
CA ILE A 227 -22.43 -3.88 -12.06
C ILE A 227 -23.54 -3.19 -12.88
N LYS A 228 -24.57 -2.66 -12.20
CA LYS A 228 -25.60 -1.87 -12.86
C LYS A 228 -24.93 -0.58 -13.32
N VAL A 229 -25.04 -0.29 -14.63
CA VAL A 229 -24.46 0.89 -15.24
C VAL A 229 -24.78 2.11 -14.38
N GLN A 230 -23.76 2.70 -13.80
CA GLN A 230 -23.90 3.92 -13.02
C GLN A 230 -24.23 5.06 -13.97
N ASN A 231 -25.13 5.96 -13.56
CA ASN A 231 -25.44 7.11 -14.38
C ASN A 231 -24.26 8.10 -14.34
N MET A 232 -23.34 7.98 -15.29
CA MET A 232 -22.14 8.84 -15.36
C MET A 232 -22.50 10.33 -15.42
N SER A 233 -23.66 10.68 -15.97
CA SER A 233 -24.10 12.08 -15.99
C SER A 233 -24.31 12.66 -14.59
N GLU A 234 -24.66 11.82 -13.61
CA GLU A 234 -24.85 12.23 -12.23
C GLU A 234 -23.52 12.43 -11.51
N LEU A 235 -22.56 11.51 -11.65
CA LEU A 235 -21.20 11.71 -11.17
C LEU A 235 -20.57 12.97 -11.77
N GLN A 236 -20.75 13.18 -13.08
CA GLN A 236 -20.27 14.38 -13.76
C GLN A 236 -21.00 15.65 -13.28
N SER A 237 -22.28 15.55 -12.92
CA SER A 237 -23.04 16.65 -12.30
C SER A 237 -22.47 17.00 -10.92
N VAL A 238 -22.17 16.00 -10.08
CA VAL A 238 -21.51 16.20 -8.77
C VAL A 238 -20.15 16.85 -8.94
N ALA A 239 -19.36 16.43 -9.93
CA ALA A 239 -18.07 17.06 -10.23
C ALA A 239 -18.26 18.54 -10.62
N ARG A 240 -19.17 18.86 -11.53
CA ARG A 240 -19.49 20.26 -11.88
C ARG A 240 -19.93 21.08 -10.68
N HIS A 241 -20.76 20.52 -9.80
CA HIS A 241 -21.20 21.21 -8.59
C HIS A 241 -20.03 21.50 -7.63
N ARG A 242 -19.12 20.54 -7.43
CA ARG A 242 -17.91 20.75 -6.61
C ARG A 242 -16.98 21.81 -7.22
N ALA A 243 -16.90 21.88 -8.55
CA ALA A 243 -16.14 22.91 -9.25
C ALA A 243 -16.73 24.31 -9.06
N VAL A 244 -18.06 24.46 -9.15
CA VAL A 244 -18.77 25.72 -8.86
C VAL A 244 -18.50 26.18 -7.42
N GLN A 245 -18.33 25.24 -6.48
CA GLN A 245 -17.96 25.53 -5.09
C GLN A 245 -16.47 25.85 -4.90
N GLY A 246 -15.65 25.82 -5.94
CA GLY A 246 -14.20 26.05 -5.88
C GLY A 246 -13.41 24.90 -5.23
N LYS A 247 -14.03 23.75 -5.02
CA LYS A 247 -13.42 22.60 -4.31
C LYS A 247 -12.50 21.76 -5.20
N ILE A 248 -12.76 21.77 -6.50
CA ILE A 248 -11.95 21.13 -7.54
C ILE A 248 -11.77 22.10 -8.72
N ASP A 249 -10.85 21.78 -9.63
CA ASP A 249 -10.75 22.48 -10.91
C ASP A 249 -12.00 22.28 -11.79
N GLU A 250 -12.29 23.24 -12.66
CA GLU A 250 -13.43 23.18 -13.59
C GLU A 250 -13.22 22.05 -14.63
N PRO A 251 -13.93 20.91 -14.53
CA PRO A 251 -13.61 19.72 -15.31
C PRO A 251 -13.80 19.93 -16.81
N SER A 252 -14.80 20.73 -17.20
CA SER A 252 -15.05 21.05 -18.62
C SER A 252 -13.96 21.92 -19.26
N ARG A 253 -13.06 22.51 -18.48
CA ARG A 253 -11.87 23.25 -18.96
C ARG A 253 -10.57 22.50 -18.71
N GLY A 254 -10.46 21.83 -17.57
CA GLY A 254 -9.23 21.17 -17.13
C GLY A 254 -9.00 19.79 -17.73
N LEU A 255 -10.07 19.03 -18.01
CA LEU A 255 -9.96 17.65 -18.52
C LEU A 255 -9.84 17.50 -20.05
N PRO A 256 -10.33 18.42 -20.92
CA PRO A 256 -10.13 18.29 -22.36
C PRO A 256 -8.66 18.04 -22.73
N GLY A 257 -8.42 16.91 -23.41
CA GLY A 257 -7.08 16.49 -23.85
C GLY A 257 -6.14 15.95 -22.75
N ARG A 258 -6.54 15.92 -21.47
CA ARG A 258 -5.78 15.23 -20.42
C ARG A 258 -5.71 13.74 -20.73
N ARG A 259 -4.54 13.14 -20.55
CA ARG A 259 -4.29 11.76 -21.00
C ARG A 259 -4.58 10.78 -19.87
N VAL A 260 -5.60 9.94 -20.04
CA VAL A 260 -6.04 8.99 -19.02
C VAL A 260 -5.82 7.58 -19.54
N PHE A 261 -4.83 6.89 -18.99
CA PHE A 261 -4.60 5.47 -19.23
C PHE A 261 -5.40 4.66 -18.22
N LEU A 262 -6.16 3.69 -18.69
CA LEU A 262 -6.96 2.80 -17.85
C LEU A 262 -6.61 1.35 -18.15
N TYR A 263 -6.54 0.52 -17.12
CA TYR A 263 -6.35 -0.93 -17.26
C TYR A 263 -7.22 -1.69 -16.26
N ARG A 264 -7.72 -2.85 -16.68
CA ARG A 264 -8.31 -3.87 -15.81
C ARG A 264 -7.87 -5.25 -16.32
N GLY A 265 -7.46 -6.12 -15.40
CA GLY A 265 -7.17 -7.52 -15.72
C GLY A 265 -8.44 -8.26 -16.12
N GLY A 266 -8.34 -9.20 -17.07
CA GLY A 266 -9.49 -9.99 -17.53
C GLY A 266 -10.12 -10.83 -16.41
N LEU A 267 -9.29 -11.32 -15.48
CA LEU A 267 -9.65 -12.13 -14.32
C LEU A 267 -9.74 -11.32 -13.01
N ASP A 268 -9.75 -9.98 -13.08
CA ASP A 268 -9.88 -9.15 -11.89
C ASP A 268 -11.28 -9.30 -11.25
N GLU A 269 -11.35 -10.05 -10.15
CA GLU A 269 -12.59 -10.21 -9.38
C GLU A 269 -12.81 -9.10 -8.35
N CYS A 270 -11.78 -8.28 -8.08
CA CYS A 270 -11.88 -7.14 -7.19
C CYS A 270 -12.61 -5.98 -7.86
N TYR A 271 -12.21 -5.63 -9.09
CA TYR A 271 -12.87 -4.63 -9.93
C TYR A 271 -13.55 -5.35 -11.09
N LYS A 272 -14.82 -5.71 -10.91
CA LYS A 272 -15.59 -6.48 -11.89
C LYS A 272 -15.73 -5.72 -13.22
N VAL A 273 -16.03 -6.47 -14.27
CA VAL A 273 -16.34 -5.95 -15.61
C VAL A 273 -17.39 -4.84 -15.51
N GLY A 274 -17.15 -3.69 -16.15
CA GLY A 274 -18.01 -2.50 -16.07
C GLY A 274 -17.51 -1.41 -15.12
N SER A 275 -16.69 -1.75 -14.10
CA SER A 275 -16.20 -0.75 -13.14
C SER A 275 -15.30 0.30 -13.80
N VAL A 276 -14.22 -0.14 -14.46
CA VAL A 276 -13.27 0.76 -15.14
C VAL A 276 -13.88 1.37 -16.41
N ASP A 277 -14.88 0.73 -17.01
CA ASP A 277 -15.69 1.30 -18.10
C ASP A 277 -16.42 2.58 -17.67
N HIS A 278 -16.91 2.62 -16.42
CA HIS A 278 -17.46 3.85 -15.83
C HIS A 278 -16.41 4.94 -15.71
N THR A 279 -15.20 4.60 -15.24
CA THR A 279 -14.08 5.55 -15.17
C THR A 279 -13.73 6.12 -16.55
N ALA A 280 -13.69 5.26 -17.57
CA ALA A 280 -13.48 5.65 -18.97
C ALA A 280 -14.58 6.61 -19.44
N SER A 281 -15.84 6.28 -19.17
CA SER A 281 -17.01 7.07 -19.56
C SER A 281 -17.06 8.43 -18.84
N PHE A 282 -16.69 8.46 -17.55
CA PHE A 282 -16.65 9.67 -16.74
C PHE A 282 -15.66 10.68 -17.32
N PHE A 283 -14.39 10.28 -17.49
CA PHE A 283 -13.35 11.17 -18.02
C PHE A 283 -13.56 11.50 -19.50
N GLY A 284 -13.97 10.52 -20.30
CA GLY A 284 -14.29 10.72 -21.72
C GLY A 284 -15.42 11.73 -21.94
N GLY A 285 -16.46 11.71 -21.10
CA GLY A 285 -17.54 12.70 -21.18
C GLY A 285 -17.16 14.13 -20.80
N PHE A 286 -15.98 14.34 -20.21
CA PHE A 286 -15.36 15.67 -20.03
C PHE A 286 -14.31 16.00 -21.11
N GLY A 287 -14.11 15.13 -22.11
CA GLY A 287 -13.20 15.34 -23.23
C GLY A 287 -11.75 14.91 -22.97
N ALA A 288 -11.48 14.13 -21.92
CA ALA A 288 -10.16 13.56 -21.71
C ALA A 288 -9.78 12.58 -22.84
N ALA A 289 -8.48 12.50 -23.17
CA ALA A 289 -7.94 11.51 -24.08
C ALA A 289 -7.78 10.17 -23.34
N VAL A 290 -8.84 9.37 -23.34
CA VAL A 290 -8.88 8.07 -22.67
C VAL A 290 -8.28 6.98 -23.56
N HIS A 291 -7.36 6.20 -23.00
CA HIS A 291 -6.92 4.92 -23.56
C HIS A 291 -7.21 3.83 -22.54
N PHE A 292 -8.29 3.08 -22.76
CA PHE A 292 -8.68 1.99 -21.89
C PHE A 292 -8.29 0.65 -22.49
N VAL A 293 -7.35 -0.02 -21.84
CA VAL A 293 -6.98 -1.40 -22.11
C VAL A 293 -7.98 -2.30 -21.38
N ASN A 294 -9.17 -2.43 -21.96
CA ASN A 294 -10.19 -3.38 -21.51
C ASN A 294 -9.77 -4.79 -21.97
N SER A 295 -8.83 -5.37 -21.23
CA SER A 295 -7.98 -6.42 -21.74
C SER A 295 -8.60 -7.81 -21.64
N THR A 296 -8.33 -8.64 -22.65
CA THR A 296 -8.41 -10.11 -22.53
C THR A 296 -7.16 -10.71 -21.87
N ILE A 297 -6.16 -9.90 -21.51
CA ILE A 297 -5.02 -10.35 -20.71
C ILE A 297 -5.58 -10.98 -19.44
N PRO A 298 -5.31 -12.26 -19.15
CA PRO A 298 -5.91 -12.98 -18.02
C PRO A 298 -5.24 -12.59 -16.70
N SER A 299 -4.95 -11.31 -16.49
CA SER A 299 -4.41 -10.78 -15.24
C SER A 299 -5.50 -10.72 -14.18
N LEU A 300 -5.12 -10.99 -12.93
CA LEU A 300 -5.92 -10.79 -11.72
C LEU A 300 -5.97 -9.30 -11.35
N HIS A 301 -6.22 -8.98 -10.08
CA HIS A 301 -6.15 -7.63 -9.54
C HIS A 301 -4.70 -7.17 -9.35
N ALA A 302 -4.02 -6.88 -10.46
CA ALA A 302 -2.59 -6.58 -10.51
C ALA A 302 -2.22 -5.58 -11.61
N ILE A 303 -1.01 -5.02 -11.51
CA ILE A 303 -0.38 -4.36 -12.66
C ILE A 303 0.30 -5.44 -13.51
N PRO A 304 -0.06 -5.55 -14.79
CA PRO A 304 0.65 -6.43 -15.71
C PRO A 304 2.03 -5.85 -16.01
N THR A 305 3.04 -6.72 -15.90
CA THR A 305 4.42 -6.43 -16.25
C THR A 305 4.89 -7.39 -17.34
N MET A 306 6.06 -7.12 -17.91
CA MET A 306 6.67 -8.02 -18.90
C MET A 306 7.01 -9.38 -18.30
N SER A 307 7.55 -9.41 -17.08
CA SER A 307 8.19 -10.62 -16.52
C SER A 307 8.32 -10.64 -15.00
N THR A 308 7.74 -9.69 -14.29
CA THR A 308 7.89 -9.51 -12.83
C THR A 308 6.55 -9.72 -12.11
N GLY A 309 6.56 -10.35 -10.94
CA GLY A 309 5.33 -10.73 -10.24
C GLY A 309 4.86 -12.14 -10.60
N THR A 310 3.73 -12.58 -10.03
CA THR A 310 3.18 -13.94 -10.24
C THR A 310 2.94 -14.24 -11.72
N PRO A 311 2.94 -15.52 -12.15
CA PRO A 311 2.53 -15.84 -13.51
C PRO A 311 1.12 -15.30 -13.74
N CYS A 312 0.88 -14.72 -14.91
CA CYS A 312 -0.39 -14.03 -15.23
C CYS A 312 -1.60 -14.95 -15.01
N GLY A 313 -2.56 -14.50 -14.21
CA GLY A 313 -3.82 -15.21 -13.97
C GLY A 313 -3.72 -16.33 -12.93
N LEU A 314 -2.59 -16.46 -12.26
CA LEU A 314 -2.40 -17.44 -11.21
C LEU A 314 -2.37 -16.74 -9.85
N GLU A 315 -3.36 -17.08 -9.02
CA GLU A 315 -3.36 -16.69 -7.62
C GLU A 315 -2.20 -17.40 -6.93
N GLY A 316 -1.33 -16.63 -6.27
CA GLY A 316 -0.08 -17.12 -5.71
C GLY A 316 -0.01 -16.89 -4.21
N ASN A 317 0.80 -17.72 -3.54
CA ASN A 317 1.29 -17.36 -2.21
C ASN A 317 2.33 -16.25 -2.38
N TYR A 318 1.91 -15.01 -2.17
CA TYR A 318 2.72 -13.83 -2.49
C TYR A 318 4.00 -13.79 -1.66
N THR A 319 5.13 -13.57 -2.31
CA THR A 319 6.46 -13.43 -1.67
C THR A 319 7.18 -12.21 -2.22
N GLU A 320 8.35 -11.87 -1.68
CA GLU A 320 9.18 -10.79 -2.24
C GLU A 320 9.60 -11.08 -3.70
N ALA A 321 9.79 -12.35 -4.06
CA ALA A 321 10.06 -12.78 -5.43
C ALA A 321 8.81 -12.79 -6.32
N TRP A 322 7.63 -12.95 -5.72
CA TRP A 322 6.31 -13.01 -6.36
C TRP A 322 5.36 -11.99 -5.72
N PRO A 323 5.62 -10.68 -5.89
CA PRO A 323 4.91 -9.65 -5.16
C PRO A 323 3.43 -9.60 -5.49
N HIS A 324 2.63 -9.33 -4.46
CA HIS A 324 1.21 -9.10 -4.60
C HIS A 324 0.93 -7.94 -5.56
N ALA A 325 -0.11 -8.10 -6.37
CA ALA A 325 -0.58 -7.12 -7.34
C ALA A 325 0.42 -6.70 -8.43
N LEU A 326 1.43 -7.52 -8.71
CA LEU A 326 2.20 -7.49 -9.96
C LEU A 326 2.11 -8.87 -10.62
N GLU A 327 1.95 -8.91 -11.94
CA GLU A 327 1.91 -10.16 -12.69
C GLU A 327 2.78 -10.13 -13.95
N ALA A 328 3.50 -11.21 -14.20
CA ALA A 328 4.30 -11.44 -15.40
C ALA A 328 3.39 -11.82 -16.58
N CYS A 329 2.70 -10.83 -17.16
CA CYS A 329 1.71 -11.00 -18.22
C CYS A 329 2.26 -10.83 -19.64
N GLY A 330 3.57 -10.62 -19.80
CA GLY A 330 4.15 -10.31 -21.11
C GLY A 330 3.66 -8.96 -21.66
N TYR A 331 3.15 -8.09 -20.79
CA TYR A 331 2.61 -6.78 -21.14
C TYR A 331 3.24 -5.72 -20.23
N ASP A 332 3.93 -4.74 -20.82
CA ASP A 332 4.60 -3.68 -20.07
C ASP A 332 3.60 -2.58 -19.68
N GLY A 333 2.87 -2.77 -18.56
CA GLY A 333 1.86 -1.82 -18.09
C GLY A 333 2.42 -0.42 -17.84
N ALA A 334 3.61 -0.32 -17.23
CA ALA A 334 4.28 0.95 -16.99
C ALA A 334 4.67 1.65 -18.31
N ALA A 335 5.25 0.94 -19.28
CA ALA A 335 5.60 1.51 -20.58
C ALA A 335 4.39 2.11 -21.29
N ASN A 336 3.31 1.33 -21.37
CA ASN A 336 2.12 1.73 -22.13
C ASN A 336 1.42 2.93 -21.46
N ALA A 337 1.34 2.94 -20.13
CA ALA A 337 0.79 4.07 -19.39
C ALA A 337 1.62 5.34 -19.58
N LEU A 338 2.94 5.26 -19.39
CA LEU A 338 3.82 6.43 -19.55
C LEU A 338 3.88 6.90 -21.00
N ALA A 339 3.85 6.00 -21.99
CA ALA A 339 3.79 6.35 -23.40
C ALA A 339 2.47 7.06 -23.76
N HIS A 340 1.34 6.62 -23.21
CA HIS A 340 0.08 7.32 -23.38
C HIS A 340 0.14 8.73 -22.79
N ILE A 341 0.62 8.86 -21.53
CA ILE A 341 0.63 10.12 -20.78
C ILE A 341 1.67 11.12 -21.29
N TYR A 342 2.83 10.67 -21.76
CA TYR A 342 3.96 11.55 -22.11
C TYR A 342 4.31 11.52 -23.59
N GLY A 343 3.77 10.57 -24.37
CA GLY A 343 4.18 10.32 -25.74
C GLY A 343 5.42 9.43 -25.81
N LYS A 344 6.07 9.37 -26.97
CA LYS A 344 7.27 8.54 -27.18
C LYS A 344 8.40 8.96 -26.22
N PRO A 345 9.11 8.00 -25.57
CA PRO A 345 10.25 8.32 -24.73
C PRO A 345 11.36 9.02 -25.52
N THR A 346 12.09 9.91 -24.85
CA THR A 346 13.22 10.66 -25.41
C THR A 346 14.55 9.91 -25.29
N GLY A 347 14.65 8.97 -24.34
CA GLY A 347 15.81 8.10 -24.12
C GLY A 347 15.47 6.63 -24.29
N THR A 348 16.44 5.78 -23.99
CA THR A 348 16.29 4.32 -23.95
C THR A 348 15.88 3.87 -22.56
N ARG A 349 15.02 2.84 -22.48
CA ARG A 349 14.77 2.12 -21.23
C ARG A 349 16.11 1.66 -20.63
N SER A 350 16.30 1.85 -19.33
CA SER A 350 17.48 1.39 -18.60
C SER A 350 17.12 0.30 -17.61
N ALA A 351 18.13 -0.43 -17.13
CA ALA A 351 17.95 -1.25 -15.94
C ALA A 351 17.64 -0.35 -14.74
N PHE A 352 16.86 -0.86 -13.78
CA PHE A 352 16.60 -0.18 -12.53
C PHE A 352 17.90 -0.07 -11.72
N ASP A 353 18.23 1.15 -11.29
CA ASP A 353 19.34 1.40 -10.39
C ASP A 353 18.80 1.62 -8.95
N PRO A 354 19.01 0.64 -8.04
CA PRO A 354 18.48 0.72 -6.68
C PRO A 354 19.08 1.88 -5.87
N THR A 355 20.22 2.45 -6.27
CA THR A 355 20.86 3.57 -5.56
C THR A 355 20.18 4.92 -5.80
N LEU A 356 19.34 5.00 -6.83
CA LEU A 356 18.57 6.21 -7.19
C LEU A 356 17.18 6.24 -6.54
N LEU A 357 16.73 5.12 -5.97
CA LEU A 357 15.52 5.05 -5.15
C LEU A 357 15.86 5.41 -3.70
N ARG A 358 15.36 6.55 -3.23
CA ARG A 358 15.71 7.13 -1.93
C ARG A 358 14.49 7.18 -1.02
N TYR A 359 14.71 6.97 0.28
CA TYR A 359 13.72 7.30 1.29
C TYR A 359 13.63 8.80 1.50
N PHE A 360 12.45 9.29 1.86
CA PHE A 360 12.25 10.67 2.31
C PHE A 360 11.25 10.75 3.46
N ASP A 361 11.42 11.76 4.31
CA ASP A 361 10.54 12.04 5.45
C ASP A 361 9.19 12.57 4.98
N GLN A 362 8.14 11.85 5.35
CA GLN A 362 6.76 12.18 5.03
C GLN A 362 6.04 12.93 6.17
N ARG A 363 6.65 13.07 7.35
CA ARG A 363 5.99 13.64 8.54
C ARG A 363 5.58 15.09 8.38
N ASP A 364 6.33 15.87 7.61
CA ASP A 364 5.98 17.24 7.22
C ASP A 364 4.63 17.33 6.47
N PHE A 365 4.18 16.22 5.90
CA PHE A 365 2.97 16.12 5.11
C PHE A 365 1.89 15.28 5.81
N ASP A 366 2.17 14.72 7.00
CA ASP A 366 1.20 13.92 7.75
C ASP A 366 0.33 14.78 8.66
N GLY A 367 -0.83 14.26 9.02
CA GLY A 367 -1.78 14.94 9.88
C GLY A 367 -2.91 14.02 10.32
N PRO A 368 -3.87 14.53 11.11
CA PRO A 368 -5.00 13.74 11.57
C PRO A 368 -5.75 13.13 10.39
N GLU A 369 -5.96 11.80 10.42
CA GLU A 369 -6.65 11.01 9.39
C GLU A 369 -5.95 10.95 8.00
N VAL A 370 -4.71 11.44 7.87
CA VAL A 370 -3.91 11.26 6.63
C VAL A 370 -3.29 9.87 6.62
N GLY A 371 -2.50 9.54 7.66
CA GLY A 371 -1.99 8.19 7.89
C GLY A 371 -0.71 7.86 7.13
N LEU A 372 0.16 8.83 6.86
CA LEU A 372 1.45 8.56 6.21
C LEU A 372 2.38 7.74 7.10
N ASP A 373 3.25 6.95 6.47
CA ASP A 373 4.23 6.13 7.17
C ASP A 373 5.32 7.02 7.79
N PRO A 374 5.50 7.00 9.13
CA PRO A 374 6.53 7.80 9.79
C PRO A 374 7.97 7.36 9.47
N ARG A 375 8.17 6.18 8.88
CA ARG A 375 9.48 5.77 8.33
C ARG A 375 9.81 6.42 6.99
N GLY A 376 8.83 7.05 6.35
CA GLY A 376 9.01 7.76 5.09
C GLY A 376 8.43 7.05 3.87
N GLY A 377 8.55 7.72 2.73
CA GLY A 377 8.15 7.23 1.42
C GLY A 377 9.36 7.13 0.49
N PHE A 378 9.13 6.79 -0.78
CA PHE A 378 10.22 6.66 -1.75
C PHE A 378 10.16 7.73 -2.83
N VAL A 379 11.34 8.17 -3.27
CA VAL A 379 11.50 9.02 -4.45
C VAL A 379 12.62 8.43 -5.33
N TYR A 380 12.32 8.18 -6.59
CA TYR A 380 13.31 7.79 -7.60
C TYR A 380 13.69 9.02 -8.42
N VAL A 381 14.96 9.42 -8.35
CA VAL A 381 15.47 10.55 -9.12
C VAL A 381 16.44 10.01 -10.17
N PRO A 382 16.04 9.97 -11.46
CA PRO A 382 16.92 9.56 -12.55
C PRO A 382 18.22 10.38 -12.56
N ARG A 383 19.34 9.76 -12.97
CA ARG A 383 20.65 10.44 -13.07
C ARG A 383 20.57 11.68 -13.96
N VAL A 384 19.80 11.59 -15.04
CA VAL A 384 19.56 12.70 -15.97
C VAL A 384 18.82 13.88 -15.33
N CYS A 385 18.09 13.64 -14.23
CA CYS A 385 17.37 14.66 -13.45
C CYS A 385 18.23 15.20 -12.31
N GLU A 386 19.10 14.38 -11.71
CA GLU A 386 20.11 14.86 -10.76
C GLU A 386 21.08 15.84 -11.43
N ALA A 387 21.66 15.46 -12.58
CA ALA A 387 22.56 16.32 -13.34
C ALA A 387 21.87 17.57 -13.94
N ALA A 388 20.57 17.47 -14.24
CA ALA A 388 19.79 18.61 -14.73
C ALA A 388 19.49 19.64 -13.64
N SER A 389 19.61 19.30 -12.35
CA SER A 389 19.48 20.26 -11.24
C SER A 389 20.53 21.39 -11.29
N SER A 390 21.64 21.15 -12.01
CA SER A 390 22.68 22.13 -12.35
C SER A 390 22.45 22.89 -13.67
N ILE A 391 21.39 22.57 -14.43
CA ILE A 391 21.04 23.21 -15.71
C ILE A 391 19.75 24.01 -15.52
N LYS A 392 19.77 25.31 -15.88
CA LYS A 392 18.76 26.33 -15.55
C LYS A 392 17.32 26.13 -16.08
N THR A 393 16.91 24.97 -16.61
CA THR A 393 15.53 24.78 -17.10
C THR A 393 15.06 23.32 -17.12
N GLY A 394 13.97 23.02 -16.38
CA GLY A 394 12.78 22.27 -16.83
C GLY A 394 12.95 20.92 -17.55
N ALA A 395 14.02 20.17 -17.30
CA ALA A 395 14.33 19.01 -18.14
C ALA A 395 13.62 17.71 -17.72
N CYS A 396 13.04 17.64 -16.51
CA CYS A 396 12.36 16.45 -16.01
C CYS A 396 10.93 16.74 -15.54
N GLY A 397 10.03 15.81 -15.81
CA GLY A 397 8.67 15.81 -15.25
C GLY A 397 8.58 15.04 -13.94
N LEU A 398 7.37 14.91 -13.42
CA LEU A 398 7.05 14.16 -12.20
C LEU A 398 5.92 13.17 -12.50
N HIS A 399 6.08 11.92 -12.07
CA HIS A 399 4.97 10.98 -11.97
C HIS A 399 4.84 10.50 -10.53
N VAL A 400 3.69 10.75 -9.91
CA VAL A 400 3.38 10.24 -8.58
C VAL A 400 2.69 8.90 -8.74
N PHE A 401 3.15 7.87 -8.04
CA PHE A 401 2.53 6.56 -8.07
C PHE A 401 2.03 6.16 -6.68
N ILE A 402 0.74 5.81 -6.60
CA ILE A 402 0.01 5.53 -5.37
C ILE A 402 -0.31 4.03 -5.29
N HIS A 403 0.20 3.35 -4.27
CA HIS A 403 -0.02 1.92 -4.06
C HIS A 403 -1.49 1.59 -3.70
N GLY A 404 -1.89 0.33 -3.86
CA GLY A 404 -3.20 -0.17 -3.44
C GLY A 404 -3.29 -0.56 -1.97
N CYS A 405 -4.44 -1.07 -1.54
CA CYS A 405 -4.63 -1.60 -0.19
C CYS A 405 -3.64 -2.75 0.08
N GLY A 406 -3.06 -2.76 1.27
CA GLY A 406 -2.11 -3.79 1.70
C GLY A 406 -0.79 -3.79 0.94
N GLN A 407 -0.53 -2.81 0.07
CA GLN A 407 0.69 -2.71 -0.74
C GLN A 407 1.67 -1.64 -0.25
N GLY A 408 1.43 -1.13 0.96
CA GLY A 408 2.34 -0.18 1.61
C GLY A 408 3.66 -0.84 2.00
N ALA A 409 4.61 0.00 2.39
CA ALA A 409 5.94 -0.46 2.76
C ALA A 409 5.94 -1.49 3.90
N VAL A 410 4.93 -1.45 4.76
CA VAL A 410 4.86 -2.32 5.95
C VAL A 410 3.50 -2.92 6.15
N ALA A 411 3.49 -4.06 6.83
CA ALA A 411 2.30 -4.77 7.21
C ALA A 411 1.40 -3.90 8.12
N GLY A 412 0.11 -3.90 7.85
CA GLY A 412 -0.87 -3.25 8.71
C GLY A 412 -1.13 -4.07 9.98
N PRO A 413 -1.84 -3.48 10.95
CA PRO A 413 -2.27 -4.21 12.14
C PRO A 413 -3.06 -5.46 11.73
N SER A 414 -2.89 -6.56 12.47
CA SER A 414 -3.73 -7.76 12.37
C SER A 414 -3.52 -8.66 11.14
N GLY A 415 -2.41 -8.54 10.41
CA GLY A 415 -2.12 -9.42 9.26
C GLY A 415 -3.04 -9.23 8.05
N ARG A 416 -3.83 -8.14 8.02
CA ARG A 416 -4.75 -7.78 6.93
C ARG A 416 -4.10 -6.93 5.83
N ALA A 417 -2.86 -6.51 6.04
CA ALA A 417 -1.99 -5.87 5.06
C ALA A 417 -0.61 -6.51 5.17
N TYR A 418 -0.07 -6.97 4.04
CA TYR A 418 1.24 -7.60 3.98
C TYR A 418 2.33 -6.54 3.78
N SER A 419 3.49 -6.72 4.42
CA SER A 419 4.64 -5.85 4.20
C SER A 419 5.29 -6.19 2.87
N PHE A 420 5.23 -5.28 1.89
CA PHE A 420 5.97 -5.45 0.63
C PHE A 420 7.22 -4.60 0.55
N ASN A 421 7.59 -3.88 1.62
CA ASN A 421 8.73 -2.96 1.64
C ASN A 421 8.68 -2.02 0.43
N ASP A 422 9.76 -1.92 -0.32
CA ASP A 422 9.83 -1.11 -1.53
C ASP A 422 9.47 -1.89 -2.80
N THR A 423 8.89 -3.09 -2.68
CA THR A 423 8.70 -3.98 -3.83
C THR A 423 7.88 -3.33 -4.93
N TYR A 424 6.78 -2.65 -4.59
CA TYR A 424 5.97 -1.95 -5.59
C TYR A 424 6.75 -0.80 -6.26
N ALA A 425 7.48 -0.02 -5.44
CA ALA A 425 8.33 1.04 -5.93
C ALA A 425 9.45 0.51 -6.84
N ARG A 426 10.06 -0.64 -6.51
CA ARG A 426 11.17 -1.25 -7.26
C ARG A 426 10.75 -2.02 -8.50
N ARG A 427 9.61 -2.72 -8.45
CA ARG A 427 9.29 -3.84 -9.37
C ARG A 427 8.10 -3.62 -10.29
N ALA A 428 7.32 -2.54 -10.09
CA ALA A 428 6.18 -2.23 -10.97
C ALA A 428 6.60 -1.75 -12.38
N GLY A 429 7.90 -1.58 -12.63
CA GLY A 429 8.46 -1.28 -13.95
C GLY A 429 8.58 0.21 -14.29
N PHE A 430 8.12 1.12 -13.43
CA PHE A 430 8.16 2.55 -13.71
C PHE A 430 9.59 3.13 -13.70
N ASN A 431 10.47 2.68 -12.80
CA ASN A 431 11.81 3.25 -12.65
C ASN A 431 12.68 3.04 -13.91
N GLU A 432 12.52 1.90 -14.57
CA GLU A 432 13.21 1.54 -15.80
C GLU A 432 12.83 2.46 -16.97
N TRP A 433 11.61 2.98 -16.95
CA TRP A 433 11.08 3.93 -17.93
C TRP A 433 11.28 5.40 -17.52
N ALA A 434 11.51 5.68 -16.23
CA ALA A 434 11.73 7.03 -15.71
C ALA A 434 12.94 7.73 -16.35
N GLU A 435 14.05 7.03 -16.54
CA GLU A 435 15.22 7.56 -17.27
C GLU A 435 14.85 7.92 -18.73
N ALA A 436 14.12 7.04 -19.42
CA ALA A 436 13.75 7.21 -20.82
C ALA A 436 12.79 8.39 -21.06
N HIS A 437 11.88 8.63 -20.10
CA HIS A 437 10.93 9.74 -20.14
C HIS A 437 11.42 11.00 -19.41
N ARG A 438 12.56 10.95 -18.72
CA ARG A 438 13.07 12.02 -17.85
C ARG A 438 12.03 12.39 -16.77
N LEU A 439 11.64 11.41 -15.96
CA LEU A 439 10.62 11.55 -14.92
C LEU A 439 11.19 11.25 -13.55
N VAL A 440 11.02 12.15 -12.61
CA VAL A 440 11.13 11.81 -11.18
C VAL A 440 9.90 11.02 -10.79
N LEU A 441 10.06 9.95 -10.01
CA LEU A 441 8.94 9.15 -9.50
C LEU A 441 8.80 9.35 -7.99
N LEU A 442 7.59 9.64 -7.54
CA LEU A 442 7.26 9.78 -6.12
C LEU A 442 6.32 8.64 -5.70
N TYR A 443 6.64 7.95 -4.61
CA TYR A 443 5.88 6.84 -4.05
C TYR A 443 5.55 7.08 -2.57
N PRO A 444 4.50 7.87 -2.28
CA PRO A 444 4.06 8.08 -0.92
C PRO A 444 3.61 6.76 -0.27
N GLN A 445 3.78 6.63 1.05
CA GLN A 445 3.48 5.40 1.79
C GLN A 445 2.54 5.69 2.97
N LEU A 446 1.55 4.82 3.17
CA LEU A 446 0.64 4.85 4.33
C LEU A 446 1.08 3.87 5.42
N ASN A 447 0.91 4.27 6.68
CA ASN A 447 0.90 3.38 7.83
C ASN A 447 0.10 3.99 8.99
N PHE A 448 -1.13 3.50 9.15
CA PHE A 448 -1.98 3.91 10.26
C PHE A 448 -1.56 3.27 11.60
N GLY A 449 -0.93 2.10 11.58
CA GLY A 449 -0.64 1.33 12.80
C GLY A 449 -1.89 1.17 13.66
N ASP A 450 -1.74 1.24 14.98
CA ASP A 450 -2.86 1.12 15.93
C ASP A 450 -3.85 2.29 15.87
N ARG A 451 -3.57 3.34 15.07
CA ARG A 451 -4.49 4.47 14.84
C ARG A 451 -5.55 4.16 13.79
N ALA A 452 -5.46 3.03 13.10
CA ALA A 452 -6.40 2.66 12.06
C ALA A 452 -7.83 2.56 12.59
N LYS A 453 -8.74 3.29 11.94
CA LYS A 453 -10.19 3.23 12.18
C LYS A 453 -10.84 2.54 11.01
N GLY A 454 -11.35 1.34 11.27
CA GLY A 454 -12.06 0.57 10.26
C GLY A 454 -11.17 -0.15 9.24
N ASP A 455 -11.80 -0.92 8.36
CA ASP A 455 -11.12 -1.88 7.48
C ASP A 455 -10.27 -1.20 6.39
N ALA A 456 -10.72 -0.05 5.85
CA ALA A 456 -9.97 0.66 4.82
C ALA A 456 -8.64 1.21 5.36
N GLN A 457 -8.63 1.82 6.54
CA GLN A 457 -7.40 2.30 7.17
C GLN A 457 -6.53 1.14 7.69
N ALA A 458 -7.14 0.09 8.24
CA ALA A 458 -6.41 -1.10 8.70
C ALA A 458 -5.74 -1.86 7.53
N GLY A 459 -6.40 -1.88 6.36
CA GLY A 459 -5.86 -2.36 5.10
C GLY A 459 -4.94 -1.37 4.40
N MET A 460 -4.60 -0.23 5.01
CA MET A 460 -3.71 0.80 4.44
C MET A 460 -4.14 1.29 3.05
N CYS A 461 -5.46 1.37 2.82
CA CYS A 461 -6.01 1.93 1.60
C CYS A 461 -5.89 3.45 1.60
N TRP A 462 -5.63 4.01 0.42
CA TRP A 462 -5.86 5.43 0.17
C TRP A 462 -7.36 5.75 0.24
N ASP A 463 -7.71 7.01 0.43
CA ASP A 463 -9.10 7.40 0.68
C ASP A 463 -9.92 7.41 -0.62
N GLN A 464 -10.69 6.33 -0.82
CA GLN A 464 -11.63 6.19 -1.93
C GLN A 464 -13.10 6.39 -1.53
N VAL A 465 -13.42 6.30 -0.24
CA VAL A 465 -14.81 6.25 0.27
C VAL A 465 -15.16 7.37 1.27
N GLY A 466 -14.21 8.24 1.60
CA GLY A 466 -14.37 9.32 2.58
C GLY A 466 -13.95 8.95 3.99
N GLN A 467 -13.07 7.97 4.17
CA GLN A 467 -12.59 7.55 5.50
C GLN A 467 -11.77 8.63 6.22
N SER A 468 -11.23 9.62 5.49
CA SER A 468 -10.55 10.79 6.04
C SER A 468 -11.43 12.05 6.08
N GLY A 469 -12.67 11.97 5.55
CA GLY A 469 -13.65 13.05 5.53
C GLY A 469 -14.47 13.14 4.23
N ASP A 470 -15.61 13.86 4.26
CA ASP A 470 -16.51 14.04 3.11
C ASP A 470 -15.84 14.76 1.90
N ASP A 471 -14.75 15.46 2.17
CA ASP A 471 -13.95 16.23 1.22
C ASP A 471 -12.76 15.45 0.64
N PHE A 472 -12.67 14.13 0.85
CA PHE A 472 -11.57 13.26 0.38
C PHE A 472 -11.18 13.40 -1.10
N SER A 473 -12.12 13.84 -1.95
CA SER A 473 -11.96 14.05 -3.40
C SER A 473 -11.85 15.52 -3.80
N ASP A 474 -11.85 16.44 -2.83
CA ASP A 474 -11.59 17.87 -3.04
C ASP A 474 -10.11 18.18 -2.87
N LYS A 475 -9.69 19.36 -3.36
CA LYS A 475 -8.36 19.91 -3.07
C LYS A 475 -8.05 20.03 -1.58
N SER A 476 -9.07 20.16 -0.73
CA SER A 476 -8.93 20.23 0.74
C SER A 476 -8.85 18.86 1.42
N GLY A 477 -9.17 17.77 0.70
CA GLY A 477 -9.18 16.43 1.24
C GLY A 477 -7.83 16.09 1.88
N ARG A 478 -7.85 15.42 3.03
CA ARG A 478 -6.65 15.31 3.89
C ARG A 478 -5.49 14.59 3.21
N GLN A 479 -5.75 13.40 2.64
CA GLN A 479 -4.72 12.68 1.89
C GLN A 479 -4.39 13.35 0.56
N LEU A 480 -5.39 13.93 -0.12
CA LEU A 480 -5.21 14.57 -1.42
C LEU A 480 -4.34 15.83 -1.33
N SER A 481 -4.63 16.71 -0.36
CA SER A 481 -3.82 17.90 -0.04
C SER A 481 -2.42 17.55 0.46
N SER A 482 -2.26 16.45 1.20
CA SER A 482 -0.97 15.95 1.64
C SER A 482 -0.07 15.53 0.46
N VAL A 483 -0.59 14.73 -0.48
CA VAL A 483 0.14 14.36 -1.71
C VAL A 483 0.40 15.59 -2.59
N TRP A 484 -0.57 16.51 -2.70
CA TRP A 484 -0.37 17.77 -3.41
C TRP A 484 0.77 18.60 -2.81
N ALA A 485 0.90 18.65 -1.47
CA ALA A 485 1.99 19.35 -0.80
C ALA A 485 3.36 18.70 -1.09
N MET A 486 3.43 17.37 -1.21
CA MET A 486 4.65 16.67 -1.65
C MET A 486 5.02 17.04 -3.10
N VAL A 487 4.02 17.10 -3.99
CA VAL A 487 4.21 17.56 -5.37
C VAL A 487 4.72 19.00 -5.40
N GLN A 488 4.12 19.90 -4.63
CA GLN A 488 4.57 21.29 -4.52
C GLN A 488 5.99 21.41 -3.97
N ARG A 489 6.36 20.58 -2.99
CA ARG A 489 7.74 20.53 -2.47
C ARG A 489 8.72 20.13 -3.58
N LEU A 490 8.41 19.10 -4.36
CA LEU A 490 9.28 18.67 -5.47
C LEU A 490 9.36 19.70 -6.61
N LEU A 491 8.29 20.45 -6.88
CA LEU A 491 8.27 21.48 -7.93
C LEU A 491 8.95 22.80 -7.52
N SER A 492 9.14 23.02 -6.22
CA SER A 492 9.82 24.22 -5.74
C SER A 492 11.33 24.14 -5.99
N ALA A 493 11.95 25.25 -6.39
CA ALA A 493 13.41 25.33 -6.47
C ALA A 493 14.01 25.39 -5.05
N SER A 494 15.20 24.82 -4.87
CA SER A 494 16.03 25.11 -3.71
C SER A 494 16.57 26.55 -3.84
N ASP A 495 16.38 27.37 -2.82
CA ASP A 495 16.93 28.73 -2.73
C ASP A 495 18.47 28.73 -2.71
#